data_AF-A0AA42NZD6-F1
#
_entry.id   AF-A0AA42NZD6-F1
#
_cell.length_a   1.000
_cell.length_b   1.000
_cell.length_c   1.000
_cell.angle_alpha   90.00
_cell.angle_beta   90.00
_cell.angle_gamma   90.00
#
_symmetry.space_group_name_H-M   'P 1'
#
loop_
_entity.id
_entity.type
_entity.pdbx_description
1 polymer ?
#
loop_
_entity_poly.entity_id
_entity_poly.type
_entity_poly.pdbx_seq_one_letter_code
_entity_poly.pdbx_strand_id
1 'polypeptide(L)'
;MLHPNRNLLLSALLLLGVSASPVVSADEEAPAPARAFTQAQALQDLTAIIECRAPASVQKQLSPHLWAVALGNEVARPFDTWTVVEQPNASLHEVALPEPITVFGHSTTRIAVLSEAVMAIIEGVTLEEMSRQLEMRPLSATVAPHIHVRELSLRNRGDIGFQVRSLTASRISSHPNAVLLGCEDRYDTRMEQLRRRGKEPDVVFASGVDVATELDDVLTCRADALRNYTAGWAVGMSAHTTDARFKGWKDGEDKEGYRWWTPPAPVMIAGRPVSRFVKVGLTLYAELDGDIAPALAEEWALPSYDGWDETAFVGFHDTDTAADGWLEDRARIVRAWGQGKTLHGCEYQQNRPEFGEHPDDDDEA
;
A
#
# COMPACT_ATOMS: atom_id res chain seq x y z
N MET A 1 19.65 60.52 50.51
CA MET A 1 18.76 61.31 49.63
C MET A 1 17.75 60.33 49.07
N LEU A 2 16.75 59.94 49.87
CA LEU A 2 15.47 60.63 50.12
C LEU A 2 14.56 60.58 48.88
N HIS A 3 13.46 59.84 48.84
CA HIS A 3 12.90 58.77 49.68
C HIS A 3 11.64 58.23 48.93
N PRO A 4 11.06 57.11 49.39
CA PRO A 4 10.07 56.27 48.71
C PRO A 4 8.62 56.57 49.14
N ASN A 5 7.63 55.85 48.58
CA ASN A 5 6.38 55.36 49.24
C ASN A 5 5.43 54.73 48.20
N ARG A 6 4.93 53.49 48.37
CA ARG A 6 3.82 52.98 49.22
C ARG A 6 2.41 53.21 48.66
N ASN A 7 1.61 52.14 48.77
CA ASN A 7 0.13 52.03 48.82
C ASN A 7 -0.60 51.79 47.48
N LEU A 8 -1.23 50.61 47.27
CA LEU A 8 -2.48 50.06 47.83
C LEU A 8 -3.73 50.51 47.02
N LEU A 9 -4.38 49.54 46.35
CA LEU A 9 -5.81 49.17 46.46
C LEU A 9 -6.60 48.98 45.14
N LEU A 10 -7.44 47.94 45.21
CA LEU A 10 -8.82 47.82 44.74
C LEU A 10 -9.12 47.35 43.30
N SER A 11 -9.48 46.06 43.26
CA SER A 11 -10.63 45.42 42.61
C SER A 11 -11.55 46.26 41.71
N ALA A 12 -11.82 45.73 40.52
CA ALA A 12 -13.16 45.79 39.91
C ALA A 12 -13.37 44.58 38.99
N LEU A 13 -14.34 43.74 39.37
CA LEU A 13 -14.95 42.73 38.51
C LEU A 13 -15.62 43.41 37.29
N LEU A 14 -15.52 42.76 36.13
CA LEU A 14 -16.53 42.87 35.08
C LEU A 14 -16.73 41.48 34.48
N LEU A 15 -17.83 40.86 34.89
CA LEU A 15 -18.45 39.69 34.28
C LEU A 15 -19.04 40.11 32.93
N LEU A 16 -18.60 39.48 31.85
CA LEU A 16 -19.36 39.38 30.60
C LEU A 16 -19.54 37.90 30.30
N GLY A 17 -20.80 37.46 30.39
CA GLY A 17 -21.22 36.09 30.15
C GLY A 17 -21.04 35.71 28.68
N VAL A 18 -20.42 34.55 28.48
CA VAL A 18 -20.41 33.86 27.18
C VAL A 18 -21.43 32.73 27.29
N SER A 19 -22.52 32.88 26.52
CA SER A 19 -23.50 31.84 26.26
C SER A 19 -22.85 30.76 25.40
N ALA A 20 -22.34 29.70 26.03
CA ALA A 20 -21.92 28.50 25.30
C ALA A 20 -23.17 27.71 24.90
N SER A 21 -23.51 27.71 23.62
CA SER A 21 -24.38 26.68 23.06
C SER A 21 -23.61 25.36 23.08
N PRO A 22 -24.22 24.23 23.48
CA PRO A 22 -23.54 22.95 23.38
C PRO A 22 -23.40 22.62 21.89
N VAL A 23 -22.17 22.61 21.42
CA VAL A 23 -21.81 21.89 20.20
C VAL A 23 -22.08 20.42 20.52
N VAL A 24 -23.13 19.86 19.92
CA VAL A 24 -23.30 18.41 19.83
C VAL A 24 -22.11 17.92 19.02
N SER A 25 -21.10 17.42 19.71
CA SER A 25 -20.05 16.62 19.08
C SER A 25 -20.73 15.45 18.39
N ALA A 26 -20.38 15.26 17.12
CA ALA A 26 -20.73 14.09 16.33
C ALA A 26 -20.49 12.83 17.16
N ASP A 27 -21.42 11.88 17.05
CA ASP A 27 -21.35 10.55 17.66
C ASP A 27 -19.94 9.98 17.47
N GLU A 28 -19.20 9.93 18.57
CA GLU A 28 -18.04 9.07 18.71
C GLU A 28 -18.61 7.66 18.68
N GLU A 29 -18.64 7.05 17.49
CA GLU A 29 -19.14 5.70 17.27
C GLU A 29 -18.39 4.79 18.24
N ALA A 30 -19.09 4.36 19.30
CA ALA A 30 -18.49 3.59 20.37
C ALA A 30 -17.79 2.38 19.75
N PRO A 31 -16.53 2.09 20.14
CA PRO A 31 -15.78 1.00 19.55
C PRO A 31 -16.63 -0.27 19.65
N ALA A 32 -16.87 -0.91 18.50
CA ALA A 32 -17.63 -2.15 18.45
C ALA A 32 -17.09 -3.11 19.51
N PRO A 33 -17.95 -3.76 20.32
CA PRO A 33 -17.50 -4.59 21.42
C PRO A 33 -16.55 -5.67 20.87
N ALA A 34 -15.37 -5.77 21.47
CA ALA A 34 -14.38 -6.78 21.12
C ALA A 34 -15.05 -8.16 21.14
N ARG A 35 -14.93 -8.92 20.05
CA ARG A 35 -15.50 -10.27 19.96
C ARG A 35 -14.96 -11.11 21.10
N ALA A 36 -15.86 -11.62 21.94
CA ALA A 36 -15.47 -12.59 22.95
C ALA A 36 -15.25 -13.96 22.29
N PHE A 37 -14.02 -14.47 22.36
CA PHE A 37 -13.69 -15.80 21.86
C PHE A 37 -13.99 -16.87 22.92
N THR A 38 -14.51 -18.01 22.49
CA THR A 38 -14.38 -19.26 23.25
C THR A 38 -13.11 -19.98 22.81
N GLN A 39 -12.60 -20.89 23.65
CA GLN A 39 -11.45 -21.73 23.30
C GLN A 39 -11.65 -22.45 21.96
N ALA A 40 -12.80 -23.11 21.81
CA ALA A 40 -13.15 -23.87 20.61
C ALA A 40 -13.21 -22.96 19.37
N GLN A 41 -13.81 -21.77 19.50
CA GLN A 41 -13.87 -20.81 18.40
C GLN A 41 -12.48 -20.32 18.00
N ALA A 42 -11.61 -19.99 18.98
CA ALA A 42 -10.27 -19.51 18.70
C ALA A 42 -9.43 -20.57 17.97
N LEU A 43 -9.51 -21.84 18.37
CA LEU A 43 -8.82 -22.95 17.71
C LEU A 43 -9.39 -23.23 16.31
N GLN A 44 -10.72 -23.12 16.13
CA GLN A 44 -11.37 -23.25 14.83
C GLN A 44 -10.97 -22.13 13.86
N ASP A 45 -11.00 -20.87 14.32
CA ASP A 45 -10.62 -19.70 13.52
C ASP A 45 -9.13 -19.76 13.17
N LEU A 46 -8.26 -20.15 14.13
CA LEU A 46 -6.84 -20.39 13.88
C LEU A 46 -6.61 -21.44 12.78
N THR A 47 -7.33 -22.57 12.85
CA THR A 47 -7.25 -23.63 11.84
C THR A 47 -7.66 -23.10 10.46
N ALA A 48 -8.77 -22.36 10.39
CA ALA A 48 -9.26 -21.78 9.14
C ALA A 48 -8.28 -20.75 8.56
N ILE A 49 -7.65 -19.93 9.40
CA ILE A 49 -6.60 -18.97 8.97
C ILE A 49 -5.39 -19.73 8.40
N ILE A 50 -4.86 -20.72 9.13
CA ILE A 50 -3.70 -21.50 8.69
C ILE A 50 -3.98 -22.19 7.34
N GLU A 51 -5.23 -22.63 7.10
CA GLU A 51 -5.63 -23.33 5.88
C GLU A 51 -6.10 -22.43 4.72
N CYS A 52 -5.94 -21.10 4.83
CA CYS A 52 -6.45 -20.12 3.85
C CYS A 52 -7.98 -20.14 3.65
N ARG A 53 -8.74 -20.67 4.61
CA ARG A 53 -10.22 -20.76 4.55
C ARG A 53 -10.93 -19.61 5.23
N ALA A 54 -10.23 -18.83 6.07
CA ALA A 54 -10.81 -17.70 6.78
C ALA A 54 -10.81 -16.42 5.92
N PRO A 55 -11.82 -15.55 6.04
CA PRO A 55 -11.76 -14.19 5.53
C PRO A 55 -10.79 -13.33 6.35
N ALA A 56 -10.31 -12.23 5.77
CA ALA A 56 -9.38 -11.29 6.41
C ALA A 56 -9.97 -10.69 7.70
N SER A 57 -11.29 -10.56 7.77
CA SER A 57 -12.02 -10.08 8.96
C SER A 57 -11.79 -10.97 10.19
N VAL A 58 -11.73 -12.30 10.01
CA VAL A 58 -11.46 -13.27 11.08
C VAL A 58 -10.00 -13.19 11.52
N GLN A 59 -9.06 -13.11 10.58
CA GLN A 59 -7.65 -12.95 10.89
C GLN A 59 -7.38 -11.64 11.65
N LYS A 60 -7.95 -10.53 11.18
CA LYS A 60 -7.83 -9.21 11.83
C LYS A 60 -8.27 -9.23 13.30
N GLN A 61 -9.28 -10.02 13.63
CA GLN A 61 -9.78 -10.16 15.02
C GLN A 61 -8.88 -11.07 15.87
N LEU A 62 -8.35 -12.16 15.31
CA LEU A 62 -7.56 -13.14 16.07
C LEU A 62 -6.10 -12.70 16.27
N SER A 63 -5.49 -12.06 15.26
CA SER A 63 -4.06 -11.72 15.25
C SER A 63 -3.56 -10.92 16.46
N PRO A 64 -4.26 -9.89 16.98
CA PRO A 64 -3.80 -9.15 18.15
C PRO A 64 -3.65 -10.03 19.39
N HIS A 65 -4.54 -11.00 19.57
CA HIS A 65 -4.48 -11.95 20.68
C HIS A 65 -3.30 -12.91 20.54
N LEU A 66 -3.07 -13.44 19.34
CA LEU A 66 -1.94 -14.33 19.06
C LEU A 66 -0.61 -13.63 19.29
N TRP A 67 -0.46 -12.39 18.81
CA TRP A 67 0.73 -11.59 19.06
C TRP A 67 0.93 -11.27 20.54
N ALA A 68 -0.14 -10.94 21.27
CA ALA A 68 -0.04 -10.70 22.71
C ALA A 68 0.46 -11.95 23.46
N VAL A 69 -0.04 -13.15 23.11
CA VAL A 69 0.50 -14.41 23.65
C VAL A 69 1.96 -14.54 23.26
N ALA A 70 2.30 -14.45 21.98
CA ALA A 70 3.63 -14.74 21.45
C ALA A 70 4.73 -13.79 21.97
N LEU A 71 4.34 -12.59 22.42
CA LEU A 71 5.22 -11.62 23.07
C LEU A 71 5.26 -11.76 24.61
N GLY A 72 4.48 -12.67 25.19
CA GLY A 72 4.41 -12.88 26.64
C GLY A 72 3.67 -11.77 27.40
N ASN A 73 2.76 -11.06 26.74
CA ASN A 73 1.95 -10.01 27.35
C ASN A 73 0.79 -10.60 28.18
N GLU A 74 0.16 -9.78 29.02
CA GLU A 74 -1.11 -10.14 29.65
C GLU A 74 -2.20 -10.30 28.59
N VAL A 75 -2.92 -11.43 28.63
CA VAL A 75 -3.95 -11.79 27.66
C VAL A 75 -5.24 -12.17 28.36
N ALA A 76 -6.36 -11.84 27.72
CA ALA A 76 -7.68 -12.24 28.19
C ALA A 76 -7.97 -13.72 27.87
N ARG A 77 -8.91 -14.32 28.61
CA ARG A 77 -9.50 -15.61 28.25
C ARG A 77 -10.04 -15.59 26.82
N PRO A 78 -9.85 -16.66 26.02
CA PRO A 78 -9.28 -17.97 26.39
C PRO A 78 -7.75 -18.09 26.19
N PHE A 79 -7.09 -17.02 25.75
CA PHE A 79 -5.69 -17.04 25.33
C PHE A 79 -4.70 -17.12 26.51
N ASP A 80 -5.17 -16.91 27.74
CA ASP A 80 -4.42 -17.11 28.99
C ASP A 80 -3.98 -18.56 29.22
N THR A 81 -4.56 -19.52 28.49
CA THR A 81 -4.16 -20.94 28.52
C THR A 81 -3.11 -21.31 27.47
N TRP A 82 -2.74 -20.38 26.58
CA TRP A 82 -1.77 -20.59 25.51
C TRP A 82 -0.40 -20.13 26.01
N THR A 83 0.65 -20.86 25.66
CA THR A 83 1.98 -20.62 26.27
C THR A 83 3.02 -20.29 25.22
N VAL A 84 3.84 -19.27 25.50
CA VAL A 84 5.04 -19.00 24.72
C VAL A 84 5.99 -20.17 24.85
N VAL A 85 6.60 -20.56 23.73
CA VAL A 85 7.70 -21.52 23.73
C VAL A 85 8.98 -20.75 23.50
N GLU A 86 9.92 -20.90 24.43
CA GLU A 86 11.25 -20.33 24.28
C GLU A 86 11.93 -20.83 23.01
N GLN A 87 12.45 -19.89 22.22
CA GLN A 87 13.14 -20.18 20.97
C GLN A 87 14.57 -19.66 20.99
N PRO A 88 15.53 -20.42 20.45
CA PRO A 88 16.87 -19.90 20.23
C PRO A 88 16.89 -18.83 19.12
N ASN A 89 15.91 -18.85 18.21
CA ASN A 89 15.74 -17.86 17.16
C ASN A 89 14.78 -16.76 17.63
N ALA A 90 15.31 -15.57 17.93
CA ALA A 90 14.52 -14.43 18.39
C ALA A 90 13.51 -13.91 17.35
N SER A 91 13.66 -14.25 16.07
CA SER A 91 12.71 -13.86 15.01
C SER A 91 11.54 -14.84 14.84
N LEU A 92 11.55 -15.97 15.56
CA LEU A 92 10.46 -16.95 15.53
C LEU A 92 9.70 -16.89 16.85
N HIS A 93 8.46 -16.42 16.80
CA HIS A 93 7.58 -16.44 17.96
C HIS A 93 6.74 -17.71 17.95
N GLU A 94 7.09 -18.67 18.81
CA GLU A 94 6.39 -19.93 18.88
C GLU A 94 5.42 -19.97 20.07
N VAL A 95 4.23 -20.51 19.81
CA VAL A 95 3.16 -20.66 20.80
C VAL A 95 2.71 -22.12 20.84
N ALA A 96 2.62 -22.66 22.05
CA ALA A 96 1.98 -23.94 22.31
C ALA A 96 0.49 -23.73 22.59
N LEU A 97 -0.32 -24.50 21.86
CA LEU A 97 -1.77 -24.52 21.97
C LEU A 97 -2.20 -25.40 23.16
N PRO A 98 -3.32 -25.06 23.81
CA PRO A 98 -3.84 -25.82 24.95
C PRO A 98 -4.41 -27.19 24.55
N GLU A 99 -4.83 -27.34 23.29
CA GLU A 99 -5.34 -28.58 22.69
C GLU A 99 -4.84 -28.69 21.24
N PRO A 100 -4.70 -29.91 20.68
CA PRO A 100 -4.26 -30.07 19.30
C PRO A 100 -5.30 -29.57 18.29
N ILE A 101 -4.81 -28.92 17.23
CA ILE A 101 -5.58 -28.65 16.01
C ILE A 101 -5.15 -29.60 14.90
N THR A 102 -6.04 -29.83 13.94
CA THR A 102 -5.71 -30.56 12.71
C THR A 102 -5.71 -29.59 11.54
N VAL A 103 -4.56 -29.47 10.87
CA VAL A 103 -4.38 -28.61 9.69
C VAL A 103 -3.80 -29.44 8.55
N PHE A 104 -4.37 -29.33 7.36
CA PHE A 104 -3.93 -30.09 6.17
C PHE A 104 -3.84 -31.61 6.40
N GLY A 105 -4.64 -32.14 7.33
CA GLY A 105 -4.63 -33.57 7.71
C GLY A 105 -3.60 -33.96 8.78
N HIS A 106 -2.85 -33.01 9.33
CA HIS A 106 -1.84 -33.24 10.36
C HIS A 106 -2.22 -32.58 11.69
N SER A 107 -2.06 -33.32 12.78
CA SER A 107 -2.26 -32.79 14.13
C SER A 107 -1.04 -32.01 14.60
N THR A 108 -1.25 -30.85 15.22
CA THR A 108 -0.19 -30.09 15.90
C THR A 108 -0.73 -29.36 17.13
N THR A 109 0.15 -29.12 18.10
CA THR A 109 -0.09 -28.24 19.25
C THR A 109 0.82 -27.01 19.21
N ARG A 110 1.49 -26.75 18.08
CA ARG A 110 2.55 -25.75 17.98
C ARG A 110 2.34 -24.89 16.75
N ILE A 111 2.36 -23.57 16.95
CA ILE A 111 2.25 -22.58 15.87
C ILE A 111 3.41 -21.57 15.96
N ALA A 112 3.78 -21.04 14.81
CA ALA A 112 4.64 -19.87 14.68
C ALA A 112 3.78 -18.64 14.32
N VAL A 113 3.96 -17.54 15.05
CA VAL A 113 3.37 -16.24 14.76
C VAL A 113 4.43 -15.37 14.08
N LEU A 114 4.13 -14.92 12.86
CA LEU A 114 5.01 -14.13 11.98
C LEU A 114 4.30 -12.84 11.56
N SER A 115 5.03 -11.85 11.03
CA SER A 115 4.49 -10.52 10.65
C SER A 115 3.23 -10.65 9.79
N GLU A 116 3.30 -11.45 8.73
CA GLU A 116 2.26 -11.56 7.69
C GLU A 116 1.50 -12.90 7.75
N ALA A 117 1.79 -13.76 8.72
CA ALA A 117 1.23 -15.11 8.76
C ALA A 117 1.22 -15.73 10.15
N VAL A 118 0.31 -16.69 10.35
CA VAL A 118 0.39 -17.67 11.42
C VAL A 118 0.51 -19.04 10.78
N MET A 119 1.53 -19.79 11.17
CA MET A 119 1.85 -21.07 10.55
C MET A 119 1.78 -22.19 11.60
N ALA A 120 1.27 -23.34 11.20
CA ALA A 120 1.42 -24.56 11.98
C ALA A 120 2.84 -25.10 11.87
N ILE A 121 3.37 -25.64 12.98
CA ILE A 121 4.62 -26.39 13.00
C ILE A 121 4.24 -27.86 12.95
N ILE A 122 4.46 -28.52 11.81
CA ILE A 122 4.08 -29.90 11.56
C ILE A 122 5.32 -30.78 11.66
N GLU A 123 5.38 -31.62 12.68
CA GLU A 123 6.49 -32.54 12.92
C GLU A 123 6.37 -33.83 12.09
N GLY A 124 7.51 -34.45 11.78
CA GLY A 124 7.54 -35.79 11.17
C GLY A 124 7.14 -35.82 9.69
N VAL A 125 7.03 -34.66 9.04
CA VAL A 125 6.80 -34.52 7.60
C VAL A 125 7.96 -33.80 6.93
N THR A 126 8.19 -34.10 5.66
CA THR A 126 9.16 -33.40 4.83
C THR A 126 8.50 -32.26 4.03
N LEU A 127 9.29 -31.24 3.67
CA LEU A 127 8.81 -30.14 2.82
C LEU A 127 8.34 -30.68 1.47
N GLU A 128 9.04 -31.68 0.93
CA GLU A 128 8.77 -32.32 -0.34
C GLU A 128 7.44 -33.10 -0.31
N GLU A 129 7.12 -33.78 0.80
CA GLU A 129 5.81 -34.43 1.00
C GLU A 129 4.67 -33.41 1.03
N MET A 130 4.79 -32.35 1.85
CA MET A 130 3.77 -31.30 1.94
C MET A 130 3.58 -30.60 0.60
N SER A 131 4.67 -30.30 -0.09
CA SER A 131 4.63 -29.63 -1.38
C SER A 131 3.95 -30.46 -2.45
N ARG A 132 4.16 -31.78 -2.47
CA ARG A 132 3.44 -32.66 -3.40
C ARG A 132 1.96 -32.72 -3.05
N GLN A 133 1.60 -32.83 -1.77
CA GLN A 133 0.21 -32.91 -1.32
C GLN A 133 -0.57 -31.64 -1.66
N LEU A 134 0.05 -30.47 -1.50
CA LEU A 134 -0.59 -29.17 -1.66
C LEU A 134 -0.28 -28.49 -3.00
N GLU A 135 0.39 -29.20 -3.91
CA GLU A 135 0.79 -28.73 -5.25
C GLU A 135 1.64 -27.45 -5.23
N MET A 136 2.54 -27.35 -4.25
CA MET A 136 3.40 -26.19 -4.03
C MET A 136 4.69 -26.30 -4.84
N ARG A 137 5.27 -25.15 -5.18
CA ARG A 137 6.54 -25.05 -5.92
C ARG A 137 7.55 -24.24 -5.12
N PRO A 138 8.87 -24.47 -5.28
CA PRO A 138 9.88 -23.61 -4.67
C PRO A 138 9.63 -22.14 -5.03
N LEU A 139 9.67 -21.25 -4.04
CA LEU A 139 9.54 -19.80 -4.23
C LEU A 139 10.62 -19.28 -5.18
N SER A 140 11.83 -19.80 -5.02
CA SER A 140 12.93 -19.63 -5.95
C SER A 140 13.81 -20.87 -5.91
N ALA A 141 14.09 -21.46 -7.07
CA ALA A 141 14.93 -22.66 -7.16
C ALA A 141 16.36 -22.43 -6.65
N THR A 142 16.83 -21.18 -6.63
CA THR A 142 18.22 -20.85 -6.30
C THR A 142 18.36 -20.04 -5.01
N VAL A 143 17.45 -19.10 -4.74
CA VAL A 143 17.60 -18.14 -3.62
C VAL A 143 16.87 -18.62 -2.37
N ALA A 144 15.71 -19.26 -2.52
CA ALA A 144 14.87 -19.69 -1.41
C ALA A 144 14.29 -21.10 -1.63
N PRO A 145 15.13 -22.13 -1.89
CA PRO A 145 14.64 -23.48 -2.17
C PRO A 145 14.04 -24.18 -0.94
N HIS A 146 14.23 -23.62 0.26
CA HIS A 146 13.66 -24.11 1.51
C HIS A 146 12.25 -23.54 1.79
N ILE A 147 11.74 -22.69 0.90
CA ILE A 147 10.38 -22.10 0.95
C ILE A 147 9.65 -22.53 -0.31
N HIS A 148 8.50 -23.17 -0.15
CA HIS A 148 7.61 -23.55 -1.23
C HIS A 148 6.29 -22.79 -1.08
N VAL A 149 5.71 -22.39 -2.20
CA VAL A 149 4.50 -21.57 -2.26
C VAL A 149 3.51 -22.11 -3.29
N ARG A 150 2.24 -21.86 -3.03
CA ARG A 150 1.15 -21.98 -4.02
C ARG A 150 0.26 -20.75 -3.89
N GLU A 151 0.21 -19.95 -4.94
CA GLU A 151 -0.73 -18.84 -5.03
C GLU A 151 -2.14 -19.42 -5.24
N LEU A 152 -3.07 -19.00 -4.38
CA LEU A 152 -4.46 -19.45 -4.41
C LEU A 152 -5.32 -18.43 -5.13
N SER A 153 -5.10 -17.14 -4.86
CA SER A 153 -5.84 -16.06 -5.50
C SER A 153 -5.02 -14.77 -5.57
N LEU A 154 -5.45 -13.91 -6.49
CA LEU A 154 -4.91 -12.57 -6.71
C LEU A 154 -6.07 -11.60 -6.93
N ARG A 155 -6.07 -10.47 -6.21
CA ARG A 155 -7.03 -9.36 -6.37
C ARG A 155 -6.27 -8.05 -6.52
N ASN A 156 -6.61 -7.21 -7.49
CA ASN A 156 -6.07 -5.86 -7.56
C ASN A 156 -6.60 -5.05 -6.38
N ARG A 157 -5.72 -4.29 -5.72
CA ARG A 157 -6.04 -3.51 -4.53
C ARG A 157 -5.37 -2.14 -4.66
N GLY A 158 -6.19 -1.10 -4.78
CA GLY A 158 -5.72 0.25 -5.09
C GLY A 158 -5.16 0.36 -6.51
N ASP A 159 -4.47 1.47 -6.79
CA ASP A 159 -4.11 1.84 -8.17
C ASP A 159 -2.84 1.16 -8.71
N ILE A 160 -1.99 0.64 -7.81
CA ILE A 160 -0.61 0.22 -8.12
C ILE A 160 -0.22 -1.16 -7.62
N GLY A 161 -1.15 -1.91 -7.03
CA GLY A 161 -0.81 -3.16 -6.38
C GLY A 161 -1.95 -4.16 -6.33
N PHE A 162 -1.61 -5.32 -5.80
CA PHE A 162 -2.51 -6.45 -5.70
C PHE A 162 -2.22 -7.19 -4.40
N GLN A 163 -3.24 -7.88 -3.92
CA GLN A 163 -3.14 -8.80 -2.81
C GLN A 163 -3.07 -10.22 -3.36
N VAL A 164 -2.10 -11.00 -2.89
CA VAL A 164 -1.99 -12.43 -3.18
C VAL A 164 -2.23 -13.20 -1.91
N ARG A 165 -3.13 -14.16 -1.99
CA ARG A 165 -3.28 -15.21 -0.97
C ARG A 165 -2.49 -16.42 -1.42
N SER A 166 -1.63 -16.95 -0.55
CA SER A 166 -0.84 -18.14 -0.85
C SER A 166 -0.72 -19.09 0.33
N LEU A 167 -0.64 -20.38 0.02
CA LEU A 167 -0.07 -21.35 0.95
C LEU A 167 1.45 -21.21 0.91
N THR A 168 2.06 -21.15 2.09
CA THR A 168 3.52 -21.07 2.26
C THR A 168 3.99 -22.19 3.18
N ALA A 169 4.96 -22.98 2.71
CA ALA A 169 5.61 -24.05 3.45
C ALA A 169 7.12 -23.76 3.55
N SER A 170 7.72 -23.90 4.72
CA SER A 170 9.15 -23.67 4.88
C SER A 170 9.83 -24.60 5.88
N ARG A 171 11.13 -24.84 5.67
CA ARG A 171 12.02 -25.44 6.67
C ARG A 171 12.87 -24.36 7.32
N ILE A 172 12.99 -24.44 8.64
CA ILE A 172 13.88 -23.57 9.42
C ILE A 172 14.83 -24.39 10.28
N SER A 173 16.02 -23.85 10.53
CA SER A 173 17.10 -24.57 11.22
C SER A 173 16.78 -24.91 12.68
N SER A 174 15.94 -24.13 13.36
CA SER A 174 15.50 -24.43 14.73
C SER A 174 14.57 -25.64 14.83
N HIS A 175 13.96 -26.04 13.71
CA HIS A 175 13.02 -27.16 13.63
C HIS A 175 13.40 -28.12 12.50
N PRO A 176 14.53 -28.84 12.61
CA PRO A 176 15.07 -29.64 11.51
C PRO A 176 14.17 -30.80 11.07
N ASN A 177 13.25 -31.23 11.94
CA ASN A 177 12.33 -32.35 11.72
C ASN A 177 10.86 -31.88 11.55
N ALA A 178 10.64 -30.59 11.28
CA ALA A 178 9.31 -30.04 11.07
C ALA A 178 9.25 -29.14 9.84
N VAL A 179 8.02 -28.92 9.37
CA VAL A 179 7.69 -27.95 8.33
C VAL A 179 6.77 -26.90 8.93
N LEU A 180 7.09 -25.64 8.71
CA LEU A 180 6.17 -24.53 8.98
C LEU A 180 5.25 -24.41 7.78
N LEU A 181 3.95 -24.44 8.00
CA LEU A 181 2.95 -24.39 6.93
C LEU A 181 1.78 -23.49 7.33
N GLY A 182 1.40 -22.56 6.48
CA GLY A 182 0.22 -21.75 6.70
C GLY A 182 -0.17 -20.90 5.51
N CYS A 183 -1.17 -20.04 5.75
CA CYS A 183 -1.62 -19.05 4.80
C CYS A 183 -0.89 -17.73 4.99
N GLU A 184 -0.62 -17.06 3.88
CA GLU A 184 -0.08 -15.71 3.86
C GLU A 184 -0.89 -14.88 2.87
N ASP A 185 -1.33 -13.70 3.34
CA ASP A 185 -1.85 -12.64 2.49
C ASP A 185 -0.80 -11.55 2.37
N ARG A 186 -0.30 -11.36 1.16
CA ARG A 186 0.75 -10.38 0.88
C ARG A 186 0.24 -9.31 -0.08
N TYR A 187 0.45 -8.05 0.29
CA TYR A 187 0.41 -6.96 -0.67
C TYR A 187 1.71 -6.92 -1.46
N ASP A 188 1.63 -6.71 -2.76
CA ASP A 188 2.80 -6.62 -3.63
C ASP A 188 2.50 -5.63 -4.75
N THR A 189 3.55 -4.97 -5.20
CA THR A 189 3.48 -3.99 -6.30
C THR A 189 4.36 -4.45 -7.45
N ARG A 190 4.13 -3.89 -8.65
CA ARG A 190 5.03 -4.12 -9.78
C ARG A 190 6.49 -3.79 -9.45
N MET A 191 6.71 -2.72 -8.70
CA MET A 191 8.04 -2.26 -8.31
C MET A 191 8.75 -3.28 -7.40
N GLU A 192 8.04 -3.83 -6.42
CA GLU A 192 8.58 -4.86 -5.55
C GLU A 192 8.86 -6.15 -6.31
N GLN A 193 8.01 -6.54 -7.25
CA GLN A 193 8.28 -7.69 -8.13
C GLN A 193 9.55 -7.51 -8.96
N LEU A 194 9.76 -6.32 -9.54
CA LEU A 194 11.00 -6.02 -10.28
C LEU A 194 12.22 -6.14 -9.37
N ARG A 195 12.18 -5.54 -8.17
CA ARG A 195 13.28 -5.62 -7.18
C ARG A 195 13.59 -7.06 -6.78
N ARG A 196 12.58 -7.90 -6.52
CA ARG A 196 12.77 -9.34 -6.20
C ARG A 196 13.44 -10.11 -7.35
N ARG A 197 13.26 -9.67 -8.59
CA ARG A 197 13.92 -10.24 -9.79
C ARG A 197 15.32 -9.66 -10.03
N GLY A 198 15.84 -8.85 -9.10
CA GLY A 198 17.14 -8.17 -9.26
C GLY A 198 17.12 -7.07 -10.30
N LYS A 199 15.95 -6.53 -10.64
CA LYS A 199 15.79 -5.36 -11.52
C LYS A 199 15.46 -4.15 -10.67
N GLU A 200 16.32 -3.14 -10.66
CA GLU A 200 15.95 -1.84 -10.09
C GLU A 200 15.14 -1.06 -11.13
N PRO A 201 14.02 -0.43 -10.76
CA PRO A 201 13.29 0.44 -11.68
C PRO A 201 14.16 1.66 -11.99
N ASP A 202 14.15 2.09 -13.25
CA ASP A 202 14.90 3.27 -13.66
C ASP A 202 14.33 4.52 -12.96
N VAL A 203 15.20 5.25 -12.28
CA VAL A 203 14.87 6.52 -11.60
C VAL A 203 15.51 7.73 -12.27
N VAL A 204 16.24 7.50 -13.36
CA VAL A 204 16.87 8.51 -14.21
C VAL A 204 16.65 8.14 -15.66
N PHE A 205 16.53 9.15 -16.53
CA PHE A 205 16.43 8.88 -17.97
C PHE A 205 17.71 8.27 -18.50
N ALA A 206 17.56 7.24 -19.35
CA ALA A 206 18.68 6.66 -20.10
C ALA A 206 19.44 7.73 -20.92
N SER A 207 20.70 7.43 -21.24
CA SER A 207 21.52 8.30 -22.09
C SER A 207 20.87 8.45 -23.48
N GLY A 208 20.87 9.68 -24.01
CA GLY A 208 20.29 9.98 -25.32
C GLY A 208 18.77 10.20 -25.34
N VAL A 209 18.06 9.97 -24.23
CA VAL A 209 16.65 10.34 -24.09
C VAL A 209 16.52 11.86 -24.07
N ASP A 210 15.68 12.40 -24.95
CA ASP A 210 15.27 13.79 -24.94
C ASP A 210 14.17 14.00 -23.90
N VAL A 211 14.44 14.84 -22.90
CA VAL A 211 13.54 15.04 -21.75
C VAL A 211 12.20 15.63 -22.19
N ALA A 212 12.18 16.53 -23.17
CA ALA A 212 10.94 17.15 -23.64
C ALA A 212 10.03 16.13 -24.32
N THR A 213 10.59 15.32 -25.22
CA THR A 213 9.87 14.25 -25.92
C THR A 213 9.36 13.20 -24.93
N GLU A 214 10.18 12.81 -23.95
CA GLU A 214 9.79 11.82 -22.95
C GLU A 214 8.63 12.33 -22.06
N LEU A 215 8.71 13.58 -21.60
CA LEU A 215 7.64 14.20 -20.82
C LEU A 215 6.37 14.37 -21.65
N ASP A 216 6.48 14.70 -22.94
CA ASP A 216 5.32 14.75 -23.83
C ASP A 216 4.67 13.38 -23.96
N ASP A 217 5.45 12.33 -24.24
CA ASP A 217 4.93 10.96 -24.35
C ASP A 217 4.21 10.51 -23.07
N VAL A 218 4.82 10.74 -21.91
CA VAL A 218 4.24 10.38 -20.61
C VAL A 218 2.94 11.14 -20.35
N LEU A 219 2.96 12.47 -20.50
CA LEU A 219 1.82 13.31 -20.17
C LEU A 219 0.70 13.25 -21.22
N THR A 220 0.94 12.66 -22.39
CA THR A 220 -0.06 12.41 -23.44
C THR A 220 -0.50 10.95 -23.54
N CYS A 221 -0.20 10.12 -22.54
CA CYS A 221 -0.54 8.69 -22.49
C CYS A 221 0.11 7.83 -23.59
N ARG A 222 1.20 8.29 -24.20
CA ARG A 222 1.93 7.54 -25.25
C ARG A 222 3.06 6.68 -24.69
N ALA A 223 3.46 6.90 -23.44
CA ALA A 223 4.43 6.07 -22.73
C ALA A 223 3.74 5.02 -21.84
N ASP A 224 4.49 4.00 -21.41
CA ASP A 224 4.06 3.00 -20.42
C ASP A 224 4.23 3.52 -18.96
N ALA A 225 3.69 2.78 -18.00
CA ALA A 225 3.70 3.14 -16.59
C ALA A 225 5.11 3.20 -15.98
N LEU A 226 6.07 2.41 -16.49
CA LEU A 226 7.45 2.43 -16.02
C LEU A 226 8.16 3.71 -16.47
N ARG A 227 7.98 4.11 -17.73
CA ARG A 227 8.46 5.39 -18.26
C ARG A 227 7.85 6.57 -17.51
N ASN A 228 6.54 6.52 -17.19
CA ASN A 228 5.91 7.52 -16.33
C ASN A 228 6.54 7.58 -14.94
N TYR A 229 6.79 6.42 -14.30
CA TYR A 229 7.48 6.35 -13.01
C TYR A 229 8.88 6.98 -13.08
N THR A 230 9.68 6.62 -14.08
CA THR A 230 11.02 7.18 -14.31
C THR A 230 10.96 8.69 -14.53
N ALA A 231 10.04 9.17 -15.36
CA ALA A 231 9.85 10.59 -15.62
C ALA A 231 9.46 11.37 -14.36
N GLY A 232 8.52 10.84 -13.57
CA GLY A 232 8.12 11.42 -12.29
C GLY A 232 9.29 11.53 -11.29
N TRP A 233 10.16 10.52 -11.21
CA TRP A 233 11.37 10.57 -10.38
C TRP A 233 12.42 11.54 -10.92
N ALA A 234 12.69 11.51 -12.22
CA ALA A 234 13.68 12.35 -12.86
C ALA A 234 13.31 13.84 -12.73
N VAL A 235 12.04 14.18 -12.93
CA VAL A 235 11.50 15.53 -12.65
C VAL A 235 11.58 15.82 -11.16
N GLY A 236 11.19 14.88 -10.30
CA GLY A 236 11.27 15.03 -8.84
C GLY A 236 12.66 15.42 -8.31
N MET A 237 13.70 14.92 -8.97
CA MET A 237 15.11 15.15 -8.64
C MET A 237 15.78 16.21 -9.52
N SER A 238 15.04 16.87 -10.42
CA SER A 238 15.62 17.70 -11.49
C SER A 238 16.48 18.85 -10.96
N ALA A 239 16.08 19.49 -9.86
CA ALA A 239 16.81 20.60 -9.27
C ALA A 239 18.05 20.16 -8.46
N HIS A 240 18.16 18.86 -8.17
CA HIS A 240 19.15 18.28 -7.25
C HIS A 240 20.06 17.24 -7.91
N THR A 241 19.97 17.09 -9.23
CA THR A 241 20.76 16.12 -10.01
C THR A 241 21.96 16.76 -10.69
N THR A 242 22.97 15.95 -11.01
CA THR A 242 24.13 16.33 -11.81
C THR A 242 23.90 16.17 -13.33
N ASP A 243 22.74 15.63 -13.72
CA ASP A 243 22.36 15.49 -15.12
C ASP A 243 22.18 16.87 -15.77
N ALA A 244 23.04 17.16 -16.76
CA ALA A 244 23.07 18.45 -17.44
C ALA A 244 21.76 18.78 -18.18
N ARG A 245 20.92 17.78 -18.50
CA ARG A 245 19.61 17.99 -19.13
C ARG A 245 18.63 18.74 -18.23
N PHE A 246 18.82 18.67 -16.91
CA PHE A 246 18.02 19.39 -15.92
C PHE A 246 18.68 20.66 -15.42
N LYS A 247 19.78 21.10 -16.05
CA LYS A 247 20.49 22.32 -15.64
C LYS A 247 19.56 23.53 -15.64
N GLY A 248 19.45 24.19 -14.49
CA GLY A 248 18.65 25.40 -14.32
C GLY A 248 17.17 25.16 -14.02
N TRP A 249 16.75 23.89 -13.88
CA TRP A 249 15.45 23.58 -13.30
C TRP A 249 15.39 24.02 -11.84
N LYS A 250 14.22 24.47 -11.41
CA LYS A 250 13.95 24.86 -10.02
C LYS A 250 12.77 24.07 -9.49
N ASP A 251 12.80 23.76 -8.22
CA ASP A 251 11.71 23.13 -7.51
C ASP A 251 11.19 23.99 -6.36
N GLY A 252 10.02 23.60 -5.84
CA GLY A 252 9.47 24.15 -4.62
C GLY A 252 8.18 23.46 -4.25
N GLU A 253 7.50 24.04 -3.26
CA GLU A 253 6.22 23.58 -2.75
C GLU A 253 5.27 24.78 -2.69
N ASP A 254 3.99 24.57 -2.97
CA ASP A 254 2.98 25.62 -2.80
C ASP A 254 2.34 25.59 -1.40
N LYS A 255 1.41 26.52 -1.16
CA LYS A 255 0.71 26.68 0.13
C LYS A 255 -0.13 25.45 0.53
N GLU A 256 -0.48 24.59 -0.43
CA GLU A 256 -1.29 23.39 -0.23
C GLU A 256 -0.41 22.14 -0.08
N GLY A 257 0.92 22.30 -0.14
CA GLY A 257 1.88 21.21 0.00
C GLY A 257 2.20 20.50 -1.32
N TYR A 258 1.71 21.00 -2.47
CA TYR A 258 2.01 20.38 -3.75
C TYR A 258 3.39 20.78 -4.24
N ARG A 259 4.19 19.76 -4.57
CA ARG A 259 5.53 19.97 -5.14
C ARG A 259 5.44 20.32 -6.61
N TRP A 260 6.32 21.21 -7.03
CA TRP A 260 6.39 21.69 -8.41
C TRP A 260 7.82 21.84 -8.90
N TRP A 261 7.97 21.81 -10.23
CA TRP A 261 9.25 21.94 -10.92
C TRP A 261 9.09 22.85 -12.13
N THR A 262 10.05 23.74 -12.35
CA THR A 262 10.04 24.70 -13.46
C THR A 262 11.29 24.51 -14.31
N PRO A 263 11.18 24.15 -15.59
CA PRO A 263 12.30 24.14 -16.51
C PRO A 263 12.79 25.58 -16.79
N PRO A 264 14.05 25.76 -17.22
CA PRO A 264 14.58 27.09 -17.57
C PRO A 264 13.95 27.70 -18.82
N ALA A 265 13.28 26.90 -19.64
CA ALA A 265 12.49 27.31 -20.79
C ALA A 265 11.24 26.41 -20.90
N PRO A 266 10.12 26.89 -21.48
CA PRO A 266 8.91 26.07 -21.62
C PRO A 266 9.16 24.78 -22.40
N VAL A 267 8.56 23.69 -21.92
CA VAL A 267 8.56 22.38 -22.57
C VAL A 267 7.25 22.22 -23.33
N MET A 268 7.28 21.73 -24.56
CA MET A 268 6.07 21.52 -25.35
C MET A 268 5.42 20.20 -24.95
N ILE A 269 4.20 20.25 -24.41
CA ILE A 269 3.39 19.08 -24.07
C ILE A 269 2.05 19.19 -24.79
N ALA A 270 1.64 18.16 -25.53
CA ALA A 270 0.47 18.17 -26.41
C ALA A 270 0.42 19.41 -27.32
N GLY A 271 1.57 19.85 -27.83
CA GLY A 271 1.68 21.05 -28.67
C GLY A 271 1.50 22.38 -27.92
N ARG A 272 1.49 22.40 -26.58
CA ARG A 272 1.30 23.60 -25.76
C ARG A 272 2.52 23.86 -24.88
N PRO A 273 2.91 25.14 -24.67
CA PRO A 273 4.06 25.47 -23.83
C PRO A 273 3.71 25.27 -22.36
N VAL A 274 4.53 24.48 -21.66
CA VAL A 274 4.41 24.19 -20.23
C VAL A 274 5.62 24.78 -19.51
N SER A 275 5.35 25.71 -18.60
CA SER A 275 6.41 26.38 -17.82
C SER A 275 6.58 25.78 -16.42
N ARG A 276 5.67 24.88 -16.01
CA ARG A 276 5.68 24.27 -14.68
C ARG A 276 5.06 22.88 -14.72
N PHE A 277 5.69 21.97 -14.01
CA PHE A 277 5.17 20.63 -13.72
C PHE A 277 4.77 20.59 -12.25
N VAL A 278 3.67 19.92 -11.94
CA VAL A 278 3.13 19.80 -10.58
C VAL A 278 2.85 18.33 -10.31
N LYS A 279 3.16 17.87 -9.09
CA LYS A 279 2.82 16.52 -8.66
C LYS A 279 1.64 16.58 -7.69
N VAL A 280 0.54 15.94 -8.05
CA VAL A 280 -0.66 15.81 -7.23
C VAL A 280 -0.88 14.33 -6.99
N GLY A 281 -0.74 13.90 -5.73
CA GLY A 281 -0.68 12.47 -5.40
C GLY A 281 0.50 11.77 -6.10
N LEU A 282 0.20 10.70 -6.84
CA LEU A 282 1.20 9.96 -7.62
C LEU A 282 1.40 10.51 -9.04
N THR A 283 0.48 11.36 -9.51
CA THR A 283 0.42 11.80 -10.91
C THR A 283 1.22 13.07 -11.12
N LEU A 284 2.07 13.05 -12.16
CA LEU A 284 2.76 14.22 -12.67
C LEU A 284 1.85 14.93 -13.68
N TYR A 285 1.71 16.25 -13.54
CA TYR A 285 0.92 17.07 -14.42
C TYR A 285 1.78 18.17 -15.06
N ALA A 286 1.46 18.50 -16.31
CA ALA A 286 1.78 19.79 -16.91
C ALA A 286 0.79 20.85 -16.42
N GLU A 287 1.30 21.96 -15.86
CA GLU A 287 0.50 23.15 -15.57
C GLU A 287 0.47 24.05 -16.81
N LEU A 288 -0.71 24.19 -17.39
CA LEU A 288 -1.01 25.04 -18.53
C LEU A 288 -1.61 26.37 -18.08
N ASP A 289 -1.26 27.44 -18.77
CA ASP A 289 -1.87 28.75 -18.56
C ASP A 289 -3.29 28.82 -19.15
N GLY A 290 -4.21 29.36 -18.36
CA GLY A 290 -5.61 29.57 -18.70
C GLY A 290 -6.57 28.53 -18.10
N ASP A 291 -7.82 28.96 -17.93
CA ASP A 291 -8.95 28.09 -17.54
C ASP A 291 -9.47 27.35 -18.79
N ILE A 292 -8.62 26.51 -19.38
CA ILE A 292 -8.85 25.86 -20.67
C ILE A 292 -9.27 24.39 -20.56
N ALA A 293 -9.45 23.85 -19.35
CA ALA A 293 -9.85 22.45 -19.15
C ALA A 293 -11.10 22.04 -19.97
N PRO A 294 -12.21 22.81 -20.02
CA PRO A 294 -13.37 22.45 -20.84
C PRO A 294 -13.07 22.43 -22.34
N ALA A 295 -12.26 23.37 -22.84
CA ALA A 295 -11.88 23.42 -24.25
C ALA A 295 -10.98 22.24 -24.64
N LEU A 296 -10.06 21.83 -23.76
CA LEU A 296 -9.23 20.64 -23.94
C LEU A 296 -10.06 19.35 -23.90
N ALA A 297 -11.05 19.29 -23.00
CA ALA A 297 -11.94 18.16 -22.90
C ALA A 297 -12.78 17.99 -24.17
N GLU A 298 -13.27 19.07 -24.77
CA GLU A 298 -13.94 19.05 -26.07
C GLU A 298 -12.99 18.60 -27.19
N GLU A 299 -11.78 19.17 -27.25
CA GLU A 299 -10.76 18.84 -28.25
C GLU A 299 -10.40 17.34 -28.23
N TRP A 300 -10.32 16.75 -27.04
CA TRP A 300 -9.87 15.37 -26.82
C TRP A 300 -11.01 14.39 -26.50
N ALA A 301 -12.27 14.84 -26.63
CA ALA A 301 -13.47 14.07 -26.35
C ALA A 301 -13.47 13.39 -24.95
N LEU A 302 -13.03 14.13 -23.93
CA LEU A 302 -12.97 13.64 -22.55
C LEU A 302 -14.31 13.88 -21.83
N PRO A 303 -14.92 12.87 -21.20
CA PRO A 303 -16.13 13.04 -20.42
C PRO A 303 -15.84 13.78 -19.11
N SER A 304 -16.86 14.43 -18.53
CA SER A 304 -16.77 15.03 -17.20
C SER A 304 -16.50 13.98 -16.14
N TYR A 305 -15.73 14.35 -15.12
CA TYR A 305 -15.39 13.51 -13.98
C TYR A 305 -15.78 14.22 -12.69
N ASP A 306 -16.72 13.64 -11.94
CA ASP A 306 -17.30 14.24 -10.74
C ASP A 306 -16.65 13.73 -9.44
N GLY A 307 -15.54 13.00 -9.54
CA GLY A 307 -14.84 12.42 -8.39
C GLY A 307 -13.87 13.37 -7.68
N TRP A 308 -13.71 14.60 -8.16
CA TRP A 308 -12.86 15.63 -7.56
C TRP A 308 -13.66 16.92 -7.29
N ASP A 309 -13.18 17.71 -6.32
CA ASP A 309 -13.86 18.95 -5.91
C ASP A 309 -13.81 20.03 -7.00
N GLU A 310 -12.83 19.98 -7.90
CA GLU A 310 -12.74 20.87 -9.07
C GLU A 310 -13.29 20.24 -10.35
N THR A 311 -13.58 21.11 -11.33
CA THR A 311 -13.96 20.68 -12.67
C THR A 311 -12.85 19.84 -13.31
N ALA A 312 -13.17 18.59 -13.61
CA ALA A 312 -12.25 17.63 -14.19
C ALA A 312 -12.89 16.83 -15.32
N PHE A 313 -12.03 16.33 -16.20
CA PHE A 313 -12.42 15.49 -17.33
C PHE A 313 -11.38 14.38 -17.46
N VAL A 314 -11.86 13.14 -17.50
CA VAL A 314 -11.01 11.94 -17.49
C VAL A 314 -11.53 10.99 -18.53
N GLY A 315 -10.70 10.65 -19.52
CA GLY A 315 -11.06 9.72 -20.59
C GLY A 315 -10.11 8.55 -20.65
N PHE A 316 -10.66 7.33 -20.64
CA PHE A 316 -9.90 6.11 -20.91
C PHE A 316 -9.24 6.20 -22.28
N HIS A 317 -7.93 5.98 -22.32
CA HIS A 317 -7.12 6.03 -23.53
C HIS A 317 -7.04 4.64 -24.17
N ASP A 318 -6.49 3.68 -23.44
CA ASP A 318 -6.38 2.27 -23.81
C ASP A 318 -5.95 1.39 -22.62
N THR A 319 -5.96 0.07 -22.85
CA THR A 319 -5.29 -0.92 -22.01
C THR A 319 -4.11 -1.48 -22.81
N ASP A 320 -2.90 -1.36 -22.28
CA ASP A 320 -1.72 -2.01 -22.85
C ASP A 320 -1.27 -3.20 -21.99
N THR A 321 -0.65 -4.21 -22.60
CA THR A 321 -0.02 -5.31 -21.88
C THR A 321 1.49 -5.14 -21.94
N ALA A 322 2.08 -4.76 -20.82
CA ALA A 322 3.52 -4.57 -20.74
C ALA A 322 4.29 -5.88 -20.87
N ALA A 323 5.57 -5.77 -21.24
CA ALA A 323 6.46 -6.92 -21.48
C ALA A 323 6.65 -7.83 -20.25
N ASP A 324 6.40 -7.33 -19.04
CA ASP A 324 6.46 -8.10 -17.79
C ASP A 324 5.10 -8.69 -17.35
N GLY A 325 4.08 -8.60 -18.20
CA GLY A 325 2.77 -9.24 -18.04
C GLY A 325 1.74 -8.43 -17.23
N TRP A 326 2.03 -7.15 -16.97
CA TRP A 326 1.09 -6.22 -16.33
C TRP A 326 0.14 -5.61 -17.36
N LEU A 327 -1.12 -5.44 -16.96
CA LEU A 327 -2.10 -4.65 -17.69
C LEU A 327 -1.99 -3.20 -17.22
N GLU A 328 -1.98 -2.27 -18.17
CA GLU A 328 -1.86 -0.85 -17.91
C GLU A 328 -3.05 -0.13 -18.52
N ASP A 329 -3.99 0.28 -17.68
CA ASP A 329 -5.10 1.14 -18.09
C ASP A 329 -4.62 2.59 -18.01
N ARG A 330 -4.63 3.27 -19.16
CA ARG A 330 -4.19 4.66 -19.26
C ARG A 330 -5.39 5.57 -19.40
N ALA A 331 -5.42 6.64 -18.63
CA ALA A 331 -6.47 7.64 -18.69
C ALA A 331 -5.88 9.03 -18.85
N ARG A 332 -6.38 9.77 -19.85
CA ARG A 332 -5.98 11.16 -20.05
C ARG A 332 -6.82 12.07 -19.17
N ILE A 333 -6.16 13.02 -18.51
CA ILE A 333 -6.77 13.90 -17.52
C ILE A 333 -6.56 15.36 -17.91
N VAL A 334 -7.64 16.14 -17.80
CA VAL A 334 -7.57 17.60 -17.68
C VAL A 334 -8.44 18.09 -16.53
N ARG A 335 -7.91 18.94 -15.66
CA ARG A 335 -8.65 19.51 -14.54
C ARG A 335 -8.30 20.97 -14.31
N ALA A 336 -9.29 21.75 -13.85
CA ALA A 336 -9.08 23.11 -13.41
C ALA A 336 -8.07 23.14 -12.24
N TRP A 337 -7.27 24.20 -12.13
CA TRP A 337 -6.24 24.30 -11.10
C TRP A 337 -5.98 25.74 -10.72
N GLY A 338 -6.10 26.07 -9.44
CA GLY A 338 -5.92 27.46 -8.98
C GLY A 338 -6.74 28.48 -9.81
N GLN A 339 -6.29 29.72 -9.85
CA GLN A 339 -6.89 30.73 -10.73
C GLN A 339 -6.13 30.81 -12.05
N GLY A 340 -6.82 30.59 -13.17
CA GLY A 340 -6.26 30.77 -14.50
C GLY A 340 -5.27 29.68 -14.89
N LYS A 341 -5.37 28.46 -14.35
CA LYS A 341 -4.51 27.33 -14.73
C LYS A 341 -5.32 26.06 -14.97
N THR A 342 -4.73 25.18 -15.75
CA THR A 342 -5.26 23.86 -16.04
C THR A 342 -4.15 22.84 -15.87
N LEU A 343 -4.41 21.73 -15.18
CA LEU A 343 -3.51 20.59 -15.17
C LEU A 343 -3.87 19.63 -16.31
N HIS A 344 -2.86 19.15 -17.02
CA HIS A 344 -2.96 18.09 -18.03
C HIS A 344 -1.97 16.98 -17.69
N GLY A 345 -2.42 15.73 -17.73
CA GLY A 345 -1.55 14.59 -17.51
C GLY A 345 -2.16 13.28 -17.98
N CYS A 346 -1.44 12.21 -17.67
CA CYS A 346 -1.89 10.85 -17.87
C CYS A 346 -1.81 10.09 -16.55
N GLU A 347 -2.86 9.35 -16.23
CA GLU A 347 -2.89 8.42 -15.11
C GLU A 347 -2.75 6.99 -15.61
N TYR A 348 -2.09 6.18 -14.78
CA TYR A 348 -1.70 4.83 -15.09
C TYR A 348 -2.18 3.93 -13.98
N GLN A 349 -3.23 3.17 -14.24
CA GLN A 349 -3.67 2.11 -13.35
C GLN A 349 -2.98 0.81 -13.78
N GLN A 350 -2.30 0.18 -12.82
CA GLN A 350 -1.54 -1.04 -13.08
C GLN A 350 -2.24 -2.23 -12.48
N ASN A 351 -2.69 -3.13 -13.33
CA ASN A 351 -3.51 -4.27 -12.96
C ASN A 351 -2.82 -5.59 -13.34
N ARG A 352 -3.23 -6.66 -12.66
CA ARG A 352 -2.91 -8.05 -13.00
C ARG A 352 -4.19 -8.83 -13.27
N PRO A 353 -4.17 -9.81 -14.19
CA PRO A 353 -5.29 -10.72 -14.32
C PRO A 353 -5.56 -11.41 -12.98
N GLU A 354 -6.74 -11.13 -12.43
CA GLU A 354 -7.19 -11.74 -11.18
C GLU A 354 -7.53 -13.21 -11.39
N PHE A 355 -7.33 -14.02 -10.36
CA PHE A 355 -7.64 -15.44 -10.41
C PHE A 355 -7.94 -16.00 -9.02
N GLY A 356 -8.48 -17.23 -9.00
CA GLY A 356 -8.77 -17.97 -7.77
C GLY A 356 -9.98 -17.45 -7.03
N GLU A 357 -10.43 -18.19 -6.03
CA GLU A 357 -11.49 -17.78 -5.09
C GLU A 357 -10.84 -17.19 -3.83
N HIS A 358 -11.44 -16.16 -3.26
CA HIS A 358 -11.03 -15.57 -1.99
C HIS A 358 -12.22 -15.60 -1.02
N PRO A 359 -12.05 -16.06 0.23
CA PRO A 359 -13.12 -16.06 1.25
C PRO A 359 -13.79 -14.69 1.49
N ASP A 360 -13.08 -13.59 1.24
CA ASP A 360 -13.66 -12.23 1.31
C ASP A 360 -14.58 -11.89 0.11
N ASP A 361 -14.54 -12.65 -1.00
CA ASP A 361 -15.41 -12.39 -2.16
C ASP A 361 -16.90 -12.58 -1.79
N ASP A 362 -17.19 -13.42 -0.79
CA ASP A 362 -18.55 -13.70 -0.31
C ASP A 362 -19.12 -12.58 0.59
N ASP A 363 -18.25 -11.70 1.13
CA ASP A 363 -18.64 -10.59 2.00
C ASP A 363 -19.02 -9.30 1.21
N GLU A 364 -18.74 -9.26 -0.10
CA GLU A 364 -19.08 -8.13 -1.00
C GLU A 364 -20.41 -8.32 -1.77
N ALA A 365 -21.19 -9.36 -1.46
CA ALA A 365 -22.45 -9.72 -2.15
C ALA A 365 -23.73 -9.09 -1.57
#